data_AF-A0A9D0W271-F1
#
_entry.id   AF-A0A9D0W271-F1
#
_cell.length_a   1.000
_cell.length_b   1.000
_cell.length_c   1.000
_cell.angle_alpha   90.00
_cell.angle_beta   90.00
_cell.angle_gamma   90.00
#
_symmetry.space_group_name_H-M   'P 1'
#
loop_
_entity.id
_entity.type
_entity.pdbx_description
1 polymer ?
#
loop_
_entity_poly.entity_id
_entity_poly.type
_entity_poly.pdbx_seq_one_letter_code
_entity_poly.pdbx_strand_id
1 'polypeptide(L)'
;MPALLLHPAEPGWRPEGPGQLRDCLRRIGLIGETAPGGGPDYLAGPRFLQHLVFLGCSPNLRLAPDPAAPEAAYCHVRLPPVAAGAAQRCLVEIEGVYPHEAVPADSLLAALAALSSCDWSWSYR
;
A
#
# COMPACT_ATOMS: atom_id res chain seq x y z
N MET A 1 7.80 5.61 -10.29
CA MET A 1 6.43 5.14 -10.63
C MET A 1 5.43 5.91 -9.79
N PRO A 2 4.25 6.32 -10.28
CA PRO A 2 3.25 6.99 -9.44
C PRO A 2 2.81 6.07 -8.29
N ALA A 3 2.48 6.67 -7.15
CA ALA A 3 2.05 5.91 -5.98
C ALA A 3 1.04 6.68 -5.14
N LEU A 4 0.13 5.93 -4.53
CA LEU A 4 -0.71 6.37 -3.43
C LEU A 4 0.00 6.05 -2.11
N LEU A 5 0.37 7.09 -1.37
CA LEU A 5 1.10 7.01 -0.11
C LEU A 5 0.13 7.03 1.06
N LEU A 6 0.27 6.12 2.02
CA LEU A 6 -0.50 6.13 3.27
C LEU A 6 0.41 6.30 4.48
N HIS A 7 -0.04 7.12 5.42
CA HIS A 7 0.72 7.44 6.61
C HIS A 7 -0.13 7.76 7.83
N PRO A 8 0.37 7.48 9.04
CA PRO A 8 -0.30 7.88 10.27
C PRO A 8 -0.36 9.40 10.35
N ALA A 9 -1.43 9.92 10.96
CA ALA A 9 -1.55 11.32 11.33
C ALA A 9 -0.54 11.70 12.42
N GLU A 10 -0.27 10.75 13.34
CA GLU A 10 0.73 10.89 14.39
C GLU A 10 2.15 10.69 13.84
N PRO A 11 3.00 11.75 13.76
CA PRO A 11 4.30 11.65 13.09
C PRO A 11 5.29 10.68 13.75
N GLY A 12 5.13 10.47 15.06
CA GLY A 12 5.94 9.57 15.87
C GLY A 12 5.48 8.12 15.85
N TRP A 13 4.31 7.81 15.27
CA TRP A 13 3.81 6.44 15.28
C TRP A 13 4.72 5.53 14.47
N ARG A 14 5.04 4.37 15.03
CA ARG A 14 5.81 3.30 14.39
C ARG A 14 5.21 1.95 14.78
N PRO A 15 5.25 0.94 13.89
CA PRO A 15 4.87 -0.41 14.27
C PRO A 15 5.76 -0.93 15.40
N GLU A 16 5.19 -1.74 16.31
CA GLU A 16 5.91 -2.35 17.45
C GLU A 16 6.98 -3.35 17.00
N GLY A 17 6.86 -3.87 15.78
CA GLY A 17 7.84 -4.78 15.19
C GLY A 17 7.77 -4.81 13.67
N PRO A 18 8.79 -5.36 13.00
CA PRO A 18 8.93 -5.32 11.55
C PRO A 18 7.80 -6.04 10.80
N GLY A 19 7.10 -6.97 11.46
CA GLY A 19 5.97 -7.72 10.88
C GLY A 19 4.59 -7.11 11.13
N GLN A 20 4.42 -6.24 12.13
CA GLN A 20 3.08 -5.87 12.63
C GLN A 20 2.21 -5.23 11.53
N LEU A 21 2.75 -4.26 10.80
CA LEU A 21 2.03 -3.60 9.70
C LEU A 21 1.76 -4.57 8.54
N ARG A 22 2.77 -5.35 8.13
CA ARG A 22 2.63 -6.37 7.09
C ARG A 22 1.53 -7.37 7.43
N ASP A 23 1.51 -7.88 8.66
CA ASP A 23 0.55 -8.89 9.10
C ASP A 23 -0.87 -8.31 9.17
N CYS A 24 -1.01 -7.05 9.55
CA CYS A 24 -2.28 -6.31 9.45
C CYS A 24 -2.78 -6.22 8.01
N LEU A 25 -1.93 -5.74 7.09
CA LEU A 25 -2.28 -5.58 5.68
C LEU A 25 -2.63 -6.91 4.99
N ARG A 26 -1.92 -7.99 5.36
CA ARG A 26 -2.19 -9.33 4.86
C ARG A 26 -3.50 -9.88 5.41
N ARG A 27 -3.79 -9.67 6.69
CA ARG A 27 -5.05 -10.07 7.34
C ARG A 27 -6.26 -9.39 6.72
N ILE A 28 -6.18 -8.10 6.38
CA ILE A 28 -7.28 -7.40 5.70
C ILE A 28 -7.37 -7.74 4.21
N GLY A 29 -6.38 -8.45 3.66
CA GLY A 29 -6.32 -8.86 2.27
C GLY A 29 -5.89 -7.76 1.30
N LEU A 30 -5.22 -6.70 1.79
CA LEU A 30 -4.60 -5.70 0.93
C LEU A 30 -3.37 -6.27 0.22
N ILE A 31 -2.52 -7.01 0.94
CA ILE A 31 -1.30 -7.62 0.38
C ILE A 31 -1.39 -9.14 0.33
N GLY A 32 -0.75 -9.72 -0.69
CA GLY A 32 -0.58 -11.16 -0.89
C GLY A 32 0.84 -11.63 -0.60
N GLU A 33 1.40 -12.39 -1.53
CA GLU A 33 2.76 -12.89 -1.49
C GLU A 33 3.79 -11.78 -1.78
N THR A 34 5.05 -12.02 -1.44
CA THR A 34 6.15 -11.13 -1.83
C THR A 34 6.25 -11.08 -3.36
N ALA A 35 6.39 -9.87 -3.90
CA ALA A 35 6.57 -9.70 -5.33
C ALA A 35 7.90 -10.32 -5.82
N PRO A 36 7.96 -10.78 -7.08
CA PRO A 36 9.21 -11.26 -7.68
C PRO A 36 10.28 -10.17 -7.63
N GLY A 37 11.53 -10.54 -7.29
CA GLY A 37 12.65 -9.60 -7.21
C GLY A 37 13.19 -9.32 -5.80
N GLY A 38 12.58 -9.90 -4.75
CA GLY A 38 13.16 -9.97 -3.40
C GLY A 38 13.18 -8.67 -2.60
N GLY A 39 12.52 -7.61 -3.08
CA GLY A 39 12.36 -6.33 -2.38
C GLY A 39 11.21 -6.34 -1.35
N PRO A 40 10.98 -5.22 -0.64
CA PRO A 40 9.88 -5.05 0.32
C PRO A 40 8.51 -4.83 -0.38
N ASP A 41 8.35 -5.46 -1.54
CA ASP A 41 7.22 -5.31 -2.44
C ASP A 41 6.32 -6.54 -2.30
N TYR A 42 5.01 -6.33 -2.30
CA TYR A 42 4.00 -7.35 -2.13
C TYR A 42 2.98 -7.27 -3.26
N LEU A 43 2.59 -8.42 -3.78
CA LEU A 43 1.49 -8.51 -4.75
C LEU A 43 0.18 -8.05 -4.11
N ALA A 44 -0.75 -7.60 -4.96
CA ALA A 44 -2.10 -7.29 -4.52
C ALA A 44 -2.75 -8.51 -3.85
N GLY A 45 -3.35 -8.30 -2.68
CA GLY A 45 -4.07 -9.32 -1.94
C GLY A 45 -5.48 -9.59 -2.50
N PRO A 46 -6.16 -10.63 -1.99
CA PRO A 46 -7.47 -11.06 -2.48
C PRO A 46 -8.59 -10.01 -2.30
N ARG A 47 -8.38 -9.02 -1.43
CA ARG A 47 -9.33 -7.94 -1.15
C ARG A 47 -8.80 -6.57 -1.56
N PHE A 48 -7.72 -6.51 -2.36
CA PHE A 48 -7.05 -5.27 -2.74
C PHE A 48 -8.04 -4.23 -3.32
N LEU A 49 -8.87 -4.63 -4.27
CA LEU A 49 -9.87 -3.75 -4.90
C LEU A 49 -10.96 -3.27 -3.95
N GLN A 50 -11.17 -3.94 -2.81
CA GLN A 50 -12.14 -3.50 -1.79
C GLN A 50 -11.57 -2.39 -0.91
N HIS A 51 -10.24 -2.21 -0.92
CA HIS A 51 -9.52 -1.23 -0.12
C HIS A 51 -9.19 0.04 -0.90
N LEU A 52 -9.55 0.10 -2.18
CA LEU A 52 -9.38 1.26 -3.04
C LEU A 52 -10.72 1.65 -3.67
N VAL A 53 -11.00 2.95 -3.72
CA VAL A 53 -12.13 3.51 -4.44
C VAL A 53 -11.61 4.09 -5.75
N PHE A 54 -11.96 3.45 -6.87
CA PHE A 54 -11.59 3.92 -8.20
C PHE A 54 -12.55 5.02 -8.65
N LEU A 55 -11.99 6.17 -9.03
CA LEU A 55 -12.75 7.37 -9.39
C LEU A 55 -13.16 7.38 -10.88
N GLY A 56 -12.78 6.35 -11.64
CA GLY A 56 -13.13 6.17 -13.05
C GLY A 56 -12.78 4.78 -13.56
N CYS A 57 -12.88 4.57 -14.88
CA CYS A 57 -12.38 3.36 -15.53
C CYS A 57 -10.85 3.41 -15.47
N SER A 58 -10.22 2.56 -14.67
CA SER A 58 -8.76 2.35 -14.71
C SER A 58 -8.46 1.23 -15.72
N PRO A 59 -8.18 1.54 -17.00
CA PRO A 59 -7.94 0.51 -18.02
C PRO A 59 -6.60 -0.22 -17.83
N ASN A 60 -5.71 0.30 -16.97
CA ASN A 60 -4.35 -0.20 -16.80
C ASN A 60 -4.12 -0.95 -15.49
N LEU A 61 -5.16 -1.23 -14.72
CA LEU A 61 -5.03 -1.92 -13.44
C LEU A 61 -4.62 -3.40 -13.63
N ARG A 62 -3.32 -3.66 -13.53
CA ARG A 62 -2.74 -5.00 -13.42
C ARG A 62 -2.37 -5.26 -11.97
N LEU A 63 -2.79 -6.39 -11.42
CA LEU A 63 -2.57 -6.75 -10.01
C LEU A 63 -1.43 -7.77 -9.81
N ALA A 64 -0.89 -8.28 -10.91
CA ALA A 64 0.17 -9.27 -10.94
C ALA A 64 1.07 -9.02 -12.16
N PRO A 65 2.34 -9.45 -12.11
CA PRO A 65 3.22 -9.41 -13.26
C PRO A 65 2.68 -10.28 -14.41
N ASP A 66 2.91 -9.84 -15.64
CA ASP A 66 2.56 -10.62 -16.84
C ASP A 66 3.74 -11.54 -17.21
N PRO A 67 3.59 -12.88 -17.19
CA PRO A 67 4.67 -13.78 -17.55
C PRO A 67 5.09 -13.66 -19.03
N ALA A 68 4.22 -13.15 -19.91
CA ALA A 68 4.53 -12.90 -21.31
C ALA A 68 5.18 -11.52 -21.55
N ALA A 69 5.09 -10.61 -20.57
CA ALA A 69 5.72 -9.29 -20.59
C ALA A 69 6.24 -8.92 -19.18
N PRO A 70 7.33 -9.53 -18.71
CA PRO A 70 7.83 -9.35 -17.34
C PRO A 70 8.21 -7.90 -16.98
N GLU A 71 8.51 -7.08 -17.98
CA GLU A 71 8.81 -5.65 -17.84
C GLU A 71 7.57 -4.76 -17.71
N ALA A 72 6.36 -5.31 -17.95
CA ALA A 72 5.13 -4.54 -17.85
C ALA A 72 4.87 -4.12 -16.40
N ALA A 73 4.58 -2.83 -16.21
CA ALA A 73 4.23 -2.31 -14.90
C ALA A 73 2.91 -2.92 -14.38
N TYR A 74 2.90 -3.20 -13.08
CA TYR A 74 1.74 -3.68 -12.34
C TYR A 74 1.65 -2.99 -10.98
N CYS A 75 0.44 -2.99 -10.43
CA CYS A 75 0.13 -2.44 -9.13
C CYS A 75 0.60 -3.40 -8.03
N HIS A 76 1.34 -2.86 -7.06
CA HIS A 76 1.88 -3.60 -5.94
C HIS A 76 2.00 -2.70 -4.71
N VAL A 77 2.09 -3.31 -3.54
CA VAL A 77 2.23 -2.60 -2.28
C VAL A 77 3.67 -2.69 -1.81
N ARG A 78 4.31 -1.55 -1.55
CA ARG A 78 5.64 -1.46 -0.96
C ARG A 78 5.54 -1.01 0.49
N LEU A 79 6.31 -1.67 1.35
CA LEU A 79 6.50 -1.25 2.74
C LEU A 79 7.92 -0.71 2.91
N PRO A 80 8.14 0.61 2.80
CA PRO A 80 9.49 1.16 2.89
C PRO A 80 10.11 0.88 4.27
N PRO A 81 11.44 0.69 4.33
CA PRO A 81 12.12 0.53 5.61
C PRO A 81 11.91 1.78 6.46
N VAL A 82 11.61 1.59 7.74
CA VAL A 82 11.56 2.69 8.71
C VAL A 82 12.98 3.17 8.94
N ALA A 83 13.42 4.19 8.20
CA ALA A 83 14.75 4.77 8.39
C ALA A 83 14.84 5.42 9.78
N ALA A 84 15.86 5.04 10.55
CA ALA A 84 16.14 5.63 11.85
C ALA A 84 16.43 7.13 11.69
N GLY A 85 15.65 7.98 12.37
CA GLY A 85 15.90 9.43 12.44
C GLY A 85 15.24 10.27 11.35
N ALA A 86 14.59 9.68 10.33
CA ALA A 86 13.83 10.46 9.36
C ALA A 86 12.37 10.64 9.79
N ALA A 87 11.90 11.88 9.77
CA ALA A 87 10.48 12.24 9.89
C ALA A 87 9.67 11.83 8.65
N GLN A 88 10.07 10.79 7.91
CA GLN A 88 9.39 10.40 6.69
C GLN A 88 8.14 9.59 7.02
N ARG A 89 7.02 10.25 6.75
CA ARG A 89 5.62 9.94 7.03
C ARG A 89 5.03 9.07 5.91
N CYS A 90 5.61 7.92 5.60
CA CYS A 90 4.97 6.98 4.67
C CYS A 90 5.33 5.58 5.08
N LEU A 91 4.32 4.75 5.35
CA LEU A 91 4.51 3.38 5.82
C LEU A 91 3.94 2.35 4.86
N VAL A 92 3.07 2.78 3.95
CA VAL A 92 2.48 1.93 2.90
C VAL A 92 2.45 2.74 1.61
N GLU A 93 3.04 2.20 0.56
CA GLU A 93 3.00 2.77 -0.78
C GLU A 93 2.25 1.80 -1.70
N ILE A 94 1.25 2.29 -2.43
CA ILE A 94 0.56 1.50 -3.46
C ILE A 94 1.04 2.04 -4.80
N GLU A 95 2.01 1.35 -5.41
CA GLU A 95 2.58 1.74 -6.69
C GLU A 95 1.66 1.37 -7.85
N GLY A 96 1.73 2.14 -8.94
CA GLY A 96 0.90 1.91 -10.13
C GLY A 96 -0.51 2.49 -10.00
N VAL A 97 -0.77 3.30 -8.97
CA VAL A 97 -1.97 4.13 -8.83
C VAL A 97 -1.60 5.57 -9.19
N TYR A 98 -2.24 6.11 -10.23
CA TYR A 98 -2.05 7.47 -10.72
C TYR A 98 -2.89 8.48 -9.92
N PRO A 99 -2.47 9.75 -9.84
CA PRO A 99 -3.27 10.80 -9.22
C PRO A 99 -4.69 10.84 -9.78
N HIS A 100 -5.69 10.91 -8.90
CA HIS A 100 -7.12 10.90 -9.21
C HIS A 100 -7.67 9.60 -9.82
N GLU A 101 -6.87 8.52 -9.90
CA GLU A 101 -7.34 7.23 -10.37
C GLU A 101 -8.05 6.44 -9.26
N ALA A 102 -7.43 6.37 -8.08
CA ALA A 102 -7.98 5.70 -6.93
C ALA A 102 -7.55 6.36 -5.63
N VAL A 103 -8.44 6.35 -4.65
CA VAL A 103 -8.19 6.78 -3.27
C VAL A 103 -8.35 5.61 -2.31
N PRO A 104 -7.79 5.65 -1.09
CA PRO A 104 -8.04 4.63 -0.07
C PRO A 104 -9.53 4.56 0.24
N ALA A 105 -10.08 3.35 0.36
CA ALA A 105 -11.40 3.17 0.93
C ALA A 105 -11.37 3.44 2.44
N ASP A 106 -12.50 3.88 3.00
CA ASP A 106 -12.64 4.10 4.44
C ASP A 106 -12.32 2.85 5.26
N SER A 107 -12.61 1.66 4.72
CA SER A 107 -12.28 0.38 5.37
C SER A 107 -10.77 0.16 5.52
N LEU A 108 -9.96 0.65 4.58
CA LEU A 108 -8.51 0.57 4.66
C LEU A 108 -7.99 1.52 5.74
N LEU A 109 -8.45 2.77 5.74
CA LEU A 109 -8.05 3.76 6.74
C LEU A 109 -8.48 3.34 8.15
N ALA A 110 -9.70 2.81 8.30
CA ALA A 110 -10.20 2.29 9.57
C ALA A 110 -9.38 1.10 10.08
N ALA A 111 -8.98 0.17 9.20
CA ALA A 111 -8.14 -0.95 9.58
C ALA A 111 -6.74 -0.53 10.05
N LEU A 112 -6.17 0.48 9.38
CA LEU A 112 -4.89 1.06 9.75
C LEU A 112 -4.99 1.85 11.07
N ALA A 113 -6.07 2.59 11.28
CA ALA A 113 -6.32 3.31 12.52
C ALA A 113 -6.54 2.38 13.71
N ALA A 114 -7.25 1.26 13.51
CA ALA A 114 -7.42 0.23 14.52
C ALA A 114 -6.09 -0.42 14.93
N LEU A 115 -5.11 -0.48 14.01
CA LEU A 115 -3.77 -0.96 14.32
C LEU A 115 -2.96 0.07 15.12
N SER A 116 -3.00 1.34 14.69
CA SER A 116 -2.11 2.38 15.20
C SER A 116 -2.66 3.16 16.40
N SER A 117 -3.96 3.02 16.69
CA SER A 117 -4.71 3.89 17.62
C SER A 117 -4.65 5.38 17.24
N CYS A 118 -4.44 5.69 15.96
CA CYS A 118 -4.46 7.05 15.43
C CYS A 118 -4.99 7.07 14.00
N ASP A 119 -5.48 8.22 13.55
CA ASP A 119 -5.97 8.36 12.18
C ASP A 119 -4.86 8.22 11.14
N TRP A 120 -5.26 7.94 9.90
CA TRP A 120 -4.36 7.86 8.75
C TRP A 120 -4.77 8.84 7.68
N SER A 121 -3.77 9.36 6.98
CA SER A 121 -3.93 10.25 5.83
C SER A 121 -3.16 9.70 4.64
N TRP A 122 -3.44 10.26 3.48
CA TRP A 122 -2.87 9.82 2.22
C TRP A 122 -2.53 10.98 1.31
N SER A 123 -1.59 10.74 0.39
CA SER A 123 -1.19 11.68 -0.65
C SER A 123 -0.71 10.94 -1.89
N TYR A 124 -0.53 11.64 -3.02
CA TYR A 124 0.06 11.08 -4.23
C TYR A 124 1.53 11.48 -4.39
N ARG A 125 2.31 10.61 -5.03
CA ARG A 125 3.68 10.85 -5.50
C ARG A 125 3.78 10.68 -7.03
#